data_AF-A0A657PMC3-F1
#
_entry.id   AF-A0A657PMC3-F1
#
_cell.length_a   1.000
_cell.length_b   1.000
_cell.length_c   1.000
_cell.angle_alpha   90.00
_cell.angle_beta   90.00
_cell.angle_gamma   90.00
#
_symmetry.space_group_name_H-M   'P 1'
#
loop_
_entity.id
_entity.type
_entity.pdbx_description
1 polymer ?
#
loop_
_entity_poly.entity_id
_entity_poly.type
_entity_poly.pdbx_seq_one_letter_code
_entity_poly.pdbx_strand_id
1 'polypeptide(L)'
;TTVFVELPNTKIELLHPLGETSPVARFLEKSPSGGIHHVCYEVDDIEAAAARLRREGARVLGEVKTGAHGKPVLFLHPKDFCGTLVELEQA
;
A
#
# COMPACT_ATOMS: atom_id res chain seq x y z
N THR A 1 -10.55 10.09 -3.56
CA THR A 1 -11.64 9.56 -2.71
C THR A 1 -11.56 8.05 -2.73
N THR A 2 -12.14 7.38 -1.72
CA THR A 2 -12.09 5.92 -1.60
C THR A 2 -13.50 5.37 -1.42
N VAL A 3 -13.82 4.29 -2.14
CA VAL A 3 -15.03 3.49 -1.92
C VAL A 3 -14.59 2.08 -1.51
N PHE A 4 -15.24 1.52 -0.50
CA PHE A 4 -14.96 0.18 0.00
C PHE A 4 -16.00 -0.81 -0.51
N VAL A 5 -15.54 -1.89 -1.15
CA VAL A 5 -16.36 -3.08 -1.41
C VAL A 5 -16.01 -4.12 -0.37
N GLU A 6 -16.93 -4.38 0.56
CA GLU A 6 -16.72 -5.33 1.64
C GLU A 6 -17.02 -6.76 1.19
N LEU A 7 -16.07 -7.65 1.42
CA LEU A 7 -16.21 -9.09 1.23
C LEU A 7 -16.12 -9.78 2.60
N PRO A 8 -16.62 -11.02 2.76
CA PRO A 8 -16.59 -11.71 4.05
C PRO A 8 -15.20 -11.85 4.69
N ASN A 9 -14.13 -11.83 3.89
CA ASN A 9 -12.77 -12.09 4.33
C ASN A 9 -11.78 -10.95 4.05
N THR A 10 -12.18 -9.92 3.31
CA THR A 10 -11.29 -8.81 2.92
C THR A 10 -12.09 -7.63 2.34
N LYS A 11 -11.41 -6.57 1.90
CA LYS A 11 -12.03 -5.42 1.24
C LYS A 11 -11.32 -5.14 -0.08
N ILE A 12 -12.06 -4.58 -1.03
CA ILE A 12 -11.49 -3.94 -2.21
C ILE A 12 -11.63 -2.43 -2.04
N GLU A 13 -10.53 -1.70 -2.16
CA GLU A 13 -10.50 -0.25 -2.14
C GLU A 13 -10.48 0.32 -3.56
N LEU A 14 -11.55 1.02 -3.94
CA LEU A 14 -11.62 1.74 -5.20
C LEU A 14 -11.09 3.16 -4.98
N LEU A 15 -9.91 3.42 -5.52
CA LEU A 15 -9.19 4.68 -5.35
C LEU A 15 -9.36 5.58 -6.58
N HIS A 16 -9.69 6.84 -6.33
CA HIS A 16 -9.66 7.90 -7.35
C HIS A 16 -8.83 9.09 -6.84
N PRO A 17 -8.03 9.76 -7.70
CA PRO A 17 -7.31 10.96 -7.31
C PRO A 17 -8.18 11.99 -6.62
N LEU A 18 -7.65 12.60 -5.56
CA LEU A 18 -8.26 13.75 -4.91
C LEU A 18 -7.19 14.83 -4.76
N GLY A 19 -7.39 15.94 -5.46
CA GLY A 19 -6.39 17.01 -5.58
C GLY A 19 -5.23 16.68 -6.50
N GLU A 20 -4.43 17.70 -6.81
CA GLU A 20 -3.33 17.63 -7.78
C GLU A 20 -2.13 16.79 -7.29
N THR A 21 -1.98 16.61 -5.98
CA THR A 21 -0.86 15.88 -5.36
C THR A 21 -1.18 14.43 -5.03
N SER A 22 -2.25 13.88 -5.61
CA SER A 22 -2.70 12.52 -5.28
C SER A 22 -1.66 11.46 -5.65
N PRO A 23 -1.33 10.52 -4.74
CA PRO A 23 -0.31 9.50 -4.98
C PRO A 23 -0.68 8.54 -6.12
N VAL A 24 -1.97 8.36 -6.42
CA VAL A 24 -2.47 7.47 -7.47
C VAL A 24 -2.66 8.16 -8.82
N ALA A 25 -2.49 9.48 -8.91
CA ALA A 25 -2.66 10.23 -10.17
C ALA A 25 -1.71 9.70 -11.26
N ARG A 26 -0.41 9.58 -10.93
CA ARG A 26 0.61 9.08 -11.84
C ARG A 26 0.39 7.63 -12.28
N PHE A 27 -0.28 6.82 -11.46
CA PHE A 27 -0.65 5.45 -11.85
C PHE A 27 -1.71 5.49 -12.95
N LEU A 28 -2.75 6.31 -12.80
CA LEU A 28 -3.82 6.42 -13.80
C LEU A 28 -3.36 7.08 -15.11
N GLU A 29 -2.39 8.01 -15.06
CA GLU A 29 -1.76 8.54 -16.29
C GLU A 29 -1.11 7.43 -17.13
N LYS A 30 -0.50 6.44 -16.47
CA LYS A 30 0.15 5.29 -17.13
C LYS A 30 -0.85 4.18 -17.48
N SER A 31 -1.95 4.09 -16.74
CA SER A 31 -2.99 3.07 -16.86
C SER A 31 -4.38 3.74 -16.92
N PRO A 32 -4.77 4.33 -18.07
CA PRO A 32 -5.98 5.17 -18.16
C PRO A 32 -7.28 4.41 -17.89
N SER A 33 -7.29 3.09 -18.13
CA SER A 33 -8.41 2.20 -17.84
C SER A 33 -8.50 1.76 -16.37
N GLY A 34 -7.55 2.19 -15.52
CA GLY A 34 -7.38 1.69 -14.16
C GLY A 34 -6.61 0.36 -14.08
N GLY A 35 -6.56 -0.22 -12.88
CA GLY A 35 -5.89 -1.49 -12.59
C GLY A 35 -5.68 -1.72 -11.09
N ILE A 36 -5.09 -2.87 -10.74
CA ILE A 36 -4.68 -3.17 -9.36
C ILE A 36 -3.44 -2.34 -9.03
N HIS A 37 -3.54 -1.48 -8.02
CA HIS A 37 -2.45 -0.58 -7.62
C HIS A 37 -1.48 -1.23 -6.62
N HIS A 38 -2.02 -1.82 -5.55
CA HIS A 38 -1.24 -2.46 -4.49
C HIS A 38 -2.09 -3.53 -3.78
N VAL A 39 -1.43 -4.33 -2.92
CA VAL A 39 -2.08 -5.25 -1.98
C VAL A 39 -1.60 -4.91 -0.57
N CYS A 40 -2.52 -4.85 0.39
CA CYS A 40 -2.23 -4.57 1.78
C CYS A 40 -2.31 -5.85 2.63
N TYR A 41 -1.32 -6.06 3.49
CA TYR A 41 -1.29 -7.14 4.47
C TYR A 41 -1.13 -6.58 5.88
N GLU A 42 -1.84 -7.18 6.83
CA GLU A 42 -1.69 -6.86 8.24
C GLU A 42 -0.43 -7.51 8.83
N VAL A 43 0.21 -6.80 9.77
CA VAL A 43 1.33 -7.30 10.59
C VAL A 43 1.15 -6.91 12.04
N ASP A 44 1.60 -7.78 12.96
CA ASP A 44 1.42 -7.59 14.41
C ASP A 44 2.23 -6.42 14.98
N ASP A 45 3.41 -6.14 14.42
CA ASP A 45 4.27 -4.99 14.78
C ASP A 45 4.97 -4.49 13.51
N ILE A 46 4.53 -3.32 13.04
CA ILE A 46 5.01 -2.77 11.77
C ILE A 46 6.49 -2.36 11.82
N GLU A 47 6.99 -1.90 12.97
CA GLU A 47 8.39 -1.47 13.11
C GLU A 47 9.32 -2.69 13.12
N ALA A 48 8.93 -3.73 13.85
CA ALA A 48 9.64 -5.01 13.85
C ALA A 48 9.64 -5.66 12.46
N ALA A 49 8.51 -5.64 11.76
CA ALA A 49 8.38 -6.15 10.39
C ALA A 49 9.29 -5.36 9.42
N ALA A 50 9.27 -4.02 9.50
CA ALA A 50 10.11 -3.15 8.68
C ALA A 50 11.61 -3.41 8.92
N ALA A 51 12.02 -3.52 10.19
CA ALA A 51 13.40 -3.78 10.56
C ALA A 51 13.88 -5.15 10.07
N ARG A 52 13.04 -6.19 10.18
CA ARG A 52 13.32 -7.52 9.63
C ARG A 52 13.52 -7.46 8.12
N LEU A 53 12.57 -6.87 7.39
CA LEU A 53 12.61 -6.81 5.93
C LEU A 53 13.82 -6.04 5.41
N ARG A 54 14.18 -4.91 6.03
CA ARG A 54 15.41 -4.17 5.68
C ARG A 54 16.66 -5.03 5.92
N ARG A 55 16.73 -5.76 7.03
CA ARG A 55 17.85 -6.67 7.33
C ARG A 55 17.97 -7.81 6.33
N GLU A 56 16.85 -8.30 5.81
CA GLU A 56 16.78 -9.33 4.78
C GLU A 56 17.02 -8.79 3.35
N GLY A 57 17.24 -7.47 3.22
CA GLY A 57 17.60 -6.82 1.95
C GLY A 57 16.43 -6.31 1.12
N ALA A 58 15.20 -6.37 1.64
CA ALA A 58 14.03 -5.83 0.95
C ALA A 58 14.04 -4.29 0.96
N ARG A 59 13.61 -3.68 -0.15
CA ARG A 59 13.50 -2.22 -0.27
C ARG A 59 12.18 -1.74 0.33
N VAL A 60 12.23 -1.39 1.61
CA VAL A 60 11.17 -0.69 2.34
C VAL A 60 11.15 0.78 1.93
N LEU A 61 9.98 1.29 1.53
CA LEU A 61 9.79 2.63 1.01
C LEU A 61 9.43 3.60 2.14
N GLY A 62 10.34 4.54 2.41
CA GLY A 62 10.13 5.60 3.39
C GLY A 62 10.05 5.11 4.84
N GLU A 63 9.45 5.94 5.67
CA GLU A 63 9.17 5.71 7.09
C GLU A 63 7.71 5.29 7.27
N VAL A 64 7.39 4.76 8.45
CA VAL A 64 6.01 4.44 8.86
C VAL A 64 5.18 5.73 8.90
N LYS A 65 3.96 5.68 8.38
CA LYS A 65 3.03 6.81 8.31
C LYS A 65 1.64 6.38 8.71
N THR A 66 0.76 7.33 9.02
CA THR A 66 -0.67 7.02 9.21
C THR A 66 -1.33 6.76 7.85
N GLY A 67 -1.92 5.57 7.68
CA GLY A 67 -2.65 5.13 6.51
C GLY A 67 -4.11 5.56 6.49
N ALA A 68 -4.86 5.09 5.49
CA ALA A 68 -6.25 5.47 5.25
C ALA A 68 -7.20 5.03 6.39
N HIS A 69 -6.84 3.95 7.11
CA HIS A 69 -7.60 3.45 8.26
C HIS A 69 -7.18 4.07 9.60
N GLY A 70 -6.32 5.10 9.59
CA GLY A 70 -5.78 5.70 10.81
C GLY A 70 -4.73 4.85 11.52
N LYS A 71 -4.31 3.74 10.92
CA LYS A 71 -3.28 2.84 11.44
C LYS A 71 -1.90 3.13 10.83
N PRO A 72 -0.81 2.76 11.51
CA PRO A 72 0.52 2.78 10.92
C PRO A 72 0.63 1.91 9.66
N VAL A 73 1.19 2.46 8.58
CA VAL A 73 1.45 1.77 7.31
C VAL A 73 2.83 2.10 6.73
N LEU A 74 3.35 1.22 5.88
CA LEU A 74 4.50 1.45 5.02
C LEU A 74 4.36 0.66 3.71
N PHE A 75 5.20 0.97 2.72
CA PHE A 75 5.18 0.28 1.43
C PHE A 75 6.49 -0.46 1.13
N LEU A 76 6.41 -1.53 0.35
CA LEU A 76 7.54 -2.32 -0.11
C LEU A 76 7.67 -2.23 -1.63
N HIS A 77 8.90 -2.06 -2.12
CA HIS A 77 9.12 -1.74 -3.53
C HIS A 77 8.81 -2.94 -4.47
N PRO A 78 8.00 -2.75 -5.54
CA PRO A 78 7.55 -3.83 -6.44
C PRO A 78 8.62 -4.76 -7.02
N LYS A 79 9.79 -4.22 -7.37
CA LYS A 79 10.96 -4.95 -7.86
C LYS A 79 11.43 -6.10 -6.92
N ASP A 80 11.07 -6.11 -5.63
CA ASP A 80 11.38 -7.22 -4.71
C ASP A 80 10.18 -8.15 -4.46
N PHE A 81 9.00 -7.82 -5.00
CA PHE A 81 7.73 -8.49 -4.72
C PHE A 81 6.95 -8.79 -6.00
N CYS A 82 7.61 -9.46 -6.97
CA CYS A 82 6.99 -9.91 -8.22
C CYS A 82 6.24 -8.83 -9.01
N GLY A 83 6.74 -7.58 -8.96
CA GLY A 83 6.12 -6.44 -9.64
C GLY A 83 4.91 -5.83 -8.92
N THR A 84 4.57 -6.29 -7.71
CA THR A 84 3.43 -5.80 -6.92
C THR A 84 3.90 -4.81 -5.86
N LEU A 85 3.27 -3.63 -5.81
CA LEU A 85 3.44 -2.74 -4.66
C LEU A 85 2.72 -3.37 -3.47
N VAL A 86 3.45 -3.60 -2.38
CA VAL A 86 2.89 -4.17 -1.15
C VAL A 86 2.81 -3.10 -0.10
N GLU A 87 1.66 -2.96 0.55
CA GLU A 87 1.48 -2.20 1.77
C GLU A 87 1.50 -3.15 2.97
N LEU A 88 2.17 -2.75 4.04
CA LEU A 88 2.00 -3.36 5.35
C LEU A 88 1.24 -2.38 6.24
N GLU A 89 0.19 -2.86 6.90
CA GLU A 89 -0.58 -2.12 7.88
C GLU A 89 -0.48 -2.81 9.24
N GLN A 90 -0.39 -2.02 10.31
CA GLN A 90 -0.48 -2.53 11.68
C GLN A 90 -1.86 -3.16 11.91
N ALA A 91 -1.91 -4.40 12.42
CA ALA A 91 -3.16 -5.04 12.82
C ALA A 91 -3.88 -4.25 13.93
#